data_AF-K4EK72-F1
#
_entry.id   AF-K4EK72-F1
#
_cell.length_a   1.000
_cell.length_b   1.000
_cell.length_c   1.000
_cell.angle_alpha   90.00
_cell.angle_beta   90.00
_cell.angle_gamma   90.00
#
_symmetry.space_group_name_H-M   'P 1'
#
loop_
_entity.id
_entity.type
_entity.pdbx_description
1 polymer ?
#
loop_
_entity_poly.entity_id
_entity_poly.type
_entity_poly.pdbx_seq_one_letter_code
_entity_poly.pdbx_strand_id
1 'polypeptide(L)'
;QAQHSFLVSVEYCEEEVLSHEVMGSDVRIAYKPFSLMMDGIPFISLPKPPDTIPISFDRSILSNLLSLMEGGVVLSSREQGIYAERHSQAIVSWMGGTGDEMHVMERDVDPVMLFNRETFRQELDRFGRADGFQPQCGFSLWFGQDSSLSAPIFISIKLPWAQQLFKQAHD
;
A
#
# COMPACT_ATOMS: atom_id res chain seq x y z
N GLN A 1 -12.30 18.82 8.61
CA GLN A 1 -12.18 17.60 7.77
C GLN A 1 -10.78 17.05 7.98
N ALA A 2 -10.64 15.76 8.30
CA ALA A 2 -9.32 15.13 8.26
C ALA A 2 -8.84 15.17 6.81
N GLN A 3 -7.69 15.79 6.57
CA GLN A 3 -7.10 15.87 5.24
C GLN A 3 -6.71 14.46 4.81
N HIS A 4 -7.15 14.02 3.63
CA HIS A 4 -6.75 12.72 3.10
C HIS A 4 -5.24 12.75 2.85
N SER A 5 -4.55 11.78 3.44
CA SER A 5 -3.13 11.57 3.22
C SER A 5 -2.76 10.10 3.36
N PHE A 6 -1.64 9.75 2.73
CA PHE A 6 -1.03 8.43 2.77
C PHE A 6 0.42 8.59 3.20
N LEU A 7 0.86 7.81 4.18
CA LEU A 7 2.27 7.64 4.48
C LEU A 7 2.71 6.32 3.87
N VAL A 8 3.48 6.41 2.79
CA VAL A 8 3.95 5.27 1.99
C VAL A 8 5.41 4.99 2.31
N SER A 9 5.72 3.79 2.77
CA SER A 9 7.08 3.27 2.87
C SER A 9 7.25 2.11 1.89
N VAL A 10 8.41 2.04 1.25
CA VAL A 10 8.78 1.02 0.27
C VAL A 10 10.05 0.35 0.76
N GLU A 11 10.01 -0.97 0.78
CA GLU A 11 11.13 -1.82 1.14
C GLU A 11 11.47 -2.75 -0.01
N TYR A 12 12.76 -2.86 -0.32
CA TYR A 12 13.29 -3.87 -1.22
C TYR A 12 14.09 -4.87 -0.40
N CYS A 13 13.69 -6.14 -0.43
CA CYS A 13 14.36 -7.20 0.32
C CYS A 13 14.60 -6.83 1.81
N GLU A 14 13.57 -6.29 2.47
CA GLU A 14 13.59 -5.85 3.88
C GLU A 14 14.44 -4.59 4.18
N GLU A 15 14.95 -3.90 3.14
CA GLU A 15 15.65 -2.62 3.26
C GLU A 15 14.73 -1.47 2.82
N GLU A 16 14.43 -0.51 3.71
CA GLU A 16 13.64 0.68 3.34
C GLU A 16 14.42 1.53 2.34
N VAL A 17 13.81 1.76 1.17
CA VAL A 17 14.41 2.54 0.06
C VAL A 17 13.69 3.86 -0.20
N LEU A 18 12.46 4.00 0.27
CA LEU A 18 11.66 5.22 0.12
C LEU A 18 10.65 5.32 1.25
N SER A 19 10.49 6.54 1.77
CA SER A 19 9.42 6.90 2.71
C SER A 19 8.89 8.27 2.32
N HIS A 20 7.58 8.37 2.07
CA HIS A 20 6.97 9.57 1.52
C HIS A 20 5.55 9.76 2.03
N GLU A 21 5.23 10.97 2.46
CA GLU A 21 3.86 11.38 2.77
C GLU A 21 3.24 12.08 1.55
N VAL A 22 2.08 11.60 1.12
CA VAL A 22 1.31 12.19 0.03
C VAL A 22 0.04 12.79 0.56
N MET A 23 -0.15 14.07 0.26
CA MET A 23 -1.39 14.80 0.52
C MET A 23 -2.34 14.65 -0.65
N GLY A 24 -3.59 14.28 -0.38
CA GLY A 24 -4.61 14.12 -1.42
C GLY A 24 -5.47 12.88 -1.22
N SER A 25 -6.52 12.78 -2.02
CA SER A 25 -7.39 11.60 -2.07
C SER A 25 -6.76 10.45 -2.83
N ASP A 26 -5.92 10.74 -3.82
CA ASP A 26 -5.43 9.76 -4.77
C ASP A 26 -3.90 9.78 -4.87
N VAL A 27 -3.31 8.60 -5.05
CA VAL A 27 -1.88 8.45 -5.28
C VAL A 27 -1.60 7.22 -6.13
N ARG A 28 -0.70 7.35 -7.09
CA ARG A 28 -0.17 6.24 -7.88
C ARG A 28 1.23 5.88 -7.43
N ILE A 29 1.47 4.60 -7.18
CA ILE A 29 2.79 4.06 -6.82
C ILE A 29 3.25 3.15 -7.97
N ALA A 30 4.27 3.57 -8.73
CA ALA A 30 4.76 2.82 -9.88
C ALA A 30 6.26 3.04 -10.12
N TYR A 31 6.91 2.17 -10.89
CA TYR A 31 8.34 2.31 -11.18
C TYR A 31 8.66 3.46 -12.12
N LYS A 32 7.80 3.72 -13.10
CA LYS A 32 7.96 4.82 -14.04
C LYS A 32 6.64 5.55 -14.21
N PRO A 33 6.67 6.85 -14.56
CA PRO A 33 5.49 7.54 -15.00
C PRO A 33 5.00 6.88 -16.30
N PHE A 34 3.85 6.21 -16.25
CA PHE A 34 3.17 5.73 -17.45
C PHE A 34 2.55 6.94 -18.15
N SER A 35 3.00 7.24 -19.38
CA SER A 35 2.48 8.35 -20.17
C SER A 35 1.14 7.96 -20.79
N LEU A 36 0.19 8.89 -20.77
CA LEU A 36 -1.08 8.96 -21.54
C LEU A 36 -2.41 8.63 -20.81
N MET A 37 -2.45 7.90 -19.70
CA MET A 37 -3.75 7.42 -19.14
C MET A 37 -4.13 7.91 -17.73
N MET A 38 -3.24 8.60 -17.01
CA MET A 38 -3.48 9.01 -15.60
C MET A 38 -2.95 10.42 -15.29
N ASP A 39 -3.11 11.35 -16.22
CA ASP A 39 -2.69 12.74 -16.01
C ASP A 39 -3.47 13.36 -14.84
N GLY A 40 -2.74 13.88 -13.86
CA GLY A 40 -3.32 14.59 -12.70
C GLY A 40 -3.34 13.82 -11.37
N ILE A 41 -3.05 12.51 -11.36
CA ILE A 41 -2.91 11.75 -10.11
C ILE A 41 -1.48 11.93 -9.56
N PRO A 42 -1.29 12.33 -8.29
CA PRO A 42 0.02 12.36 -7.63
C PRO A 42 0.76 11.04 -7.77
N PHE A 43 2.07 11.11 -8.03
CA PHE A 43 2.87 9.95 -8.40
C PHE A 43 4.06 9.76 -7.47
N ILE A 44 4.17 8.57 -6.88
CA ILE A 44 5.37 8.09 -6.19
C ILE A 44 6.14 7.19 -7.16
N SER A 45 7.33 7.66 -7.57
CA SER A 45 8.25 6.85 -8.37
C SER A 45 9.03 5.90 -7.48
N LEU A 46 8.93 4.60 -7.76
CA LEU A 46 9.76 3.62 -7.09
C LEU A 46 11.23 3.79 -7.51
N PRO A 47 12.18 3.86 -6.56
CA PRO A 47 13.58 4.07 -6.87
C PRO A 47 14.19 2.84 -7.55
N LYS A 48 15.33 3.03 -8.23
CA LYS A 48 16.16 1.91 -8.65
C LYS A 48 16.71 1.17 -7.42
N PRO A 49 16.98 -0.14 -7.52
CA PRO A 49 17.60 -0.89 -6.44
C PRO A 49 18.94 -0.27 -6.01
N PRO A 50 19.15 0.06 -4.73
CA PRO A 50 20.42 0.58 -4.26
C PRO A 50 21.52 -0.48 -4.32
N ASP A 51 22.78 -0.02 -4.40
CA ASP A 51 23.96 -0.88 -4.43
C ASP A 51 24.27 -1.56 -3.10
N THR A 52 23.54 -1.23 -2.04
CA THR A 52 23.63 -1.85 -0.72
C THR A 52 22.86 -3.17 -0.62
N ILE A 53 21.90 -3.42 -1.53
CA ILE A 53 21.08 -4.64 -1.47
C ILE A 53 21.99 -5.88 -1.54
N PRO A 54 21.82 -6.83 -0.60
CA PRO A 54 22.66 -8.02 -0.50
C PRO A 54 22.77 -8.77 -1.82
N ILE A 55 23.98 -9.22 -2.14
CA ILE A 55 24.28 -10.05 -3.33
C ILE A 55 23.49 -11.37 -3.31
N SER A 56 23.07 -11.82 -2.12
CA SER A 56 22.21 -13.01 -1.94
C SER A 56 20.85 -12.86 -2.62
N PHE A 57 20.38 -11.64 -2.84
CA PHE A 57 19.23 -11.36 -3.69
C PHE A 57 19.69 -11.11 -5.12
N ASP A 58 19.13 -11.86 -6.05
CA ASP A 58 19.40 -11.65 -7.46
C ASP A 58 18.81 -10.29 -7.89
N ARG A 59 19.69 -9.29 -8.00
CA ARG A 59 19.34 -7.94 -8.45
C ARG A 59 18.64 -7.93 -9.81
N SER A 60 18.86 -8.95 -10.64
CA SER A 60 18.16 -9.09 -11.91
C SER A 60 16.67 -9.39 -11.69
N ILE A 61 16.31 -10.19 -10.67
CA ILE A 61 14.91 -10.47 -10.30
C ILE A 61 14.23 -9.18 -9.87
N LEU A 62 14.86 -8.40 -8.98
CA LEU A 62 14.30 -7.13 -8.51
C LEU A 62 14.15 -6.11 -9.65
N SER A 63 15.15 -6.01 -10.52
CA SER A 63 15.09 -5.13 -11.70
C SER A 63 14.00 -5.54 -12.69
N ASN A 64 13.84 -6.85 -12.91
CA ASN A 64 12.77 -7.41 -13.73
C ASN A 64 11.40 -7.18 -13.09
N LEU A 65 11.28 -7.29 -11.77
CA LEU A 65 10.01 -7.01 -11.10
C LEU A 65 9.63 -5.53 -11.20
N LEU A 66 10.59 -4.61 -11.03
CA LEU A 66 10.34 -3.18 -11.19
C LEU A 66 9.85 -2.82 -12.60
N SER A 67 10.35 -3.48 -13.64
CA SER A 67 9.84 -3.25 -15.00
C SER A 67 8.40 -3.74 -15.18
N LEU A 68 7.97 -4.78 -14.44
CA LEU A 68 6.57 -5.21 -14.39
C LEU A 68 5.67 -4.25 -13.60
N MET A 69 6.25 -3.29 -12.87
CA MET A 69 5.53 -2.28 -12.08
C MET A 69 5.35 -0.93 -12.81
N GLU A 70 5.47 -0.88 -14.14
CA GLU A 70 5.32 0.37 -14.91
C GLU A 70 3.94 1.03 -14.77
N GLY A 71 2.85 0.25 -14.74
CA GLY A 71 1.49 0.77 -14.47
C GLY A 71 1.19 0.98 -12.99
N GLY A 72 1.88 0.23 -12.11
CA GLY A 72 1.79 0.37 -10.66
C GLY A 72 0.43 0.02 -10.06
N VAL A 73 0.18 0.60 -8.89
CA VAL A 73 -1.10 0.56 -8.17
C VAL A 73 -1.57 1.98 -7.91
N VAL A 74 -2.84 2.25 -8.17
CA VAL A 74 -3.50 3.51 -7.80
C VAL A 74 -4.29 3.29 -6.53
N LEU A 75 -4.08 4.16 -5.54
CA LEU A 75 -4.86 4.21 -4.32
C LEU A 75 -5.82 5.40 -4.38
N SER A 76 -7.08 5.17 -4.03
CA SER A 76 -8.12 6.19 -3.98
C SER A 76 -8.85 6.18 -2.65
N SER A 77 -8.80 7.30 -1.94
CA SER A 77 -9.57 7.57 -0.75
C SER A 77 -10.96 8.09 -1.13
N ARG A 78 -11.98 7.25 -1.00
CA ARG A 78 -13.39 7.59 -1.24
C ARG A 78 -14.09 7.89 0.09
N GLU A 79 -15.42 7.89 0.16
CA GLU A 79 -16.15 8.10 1.43
C GLU A 79 -16.13 6.85 2.33
N GLN A 80 -16.34 5.68 1.73
CA GLN A 80 -16.47 4.40 2.44
C GLN A 80 -15.12 3.86 2.92
N GLY A 81 -14.06 4.12 2.17
CA GLY A 81 -12.78 3.46 2.40
C GLY A 81 -11.65 3.94 1.49
N ILE A 82 -10.56 3.18 1.54
CA ILE A 82 -9.46 3.26 0.59
C ILE A 82 -9.61 2.10 -0.40
N TYR A 83 -9.52 2.43 -1.68
CA TYR A 83 -9.61 1.49 -2.79
C TYR A 83 -8.28 1.42 -3.52
N ALA A 84 -8.02 0.28 -4.15
CA ALA A 84 -6.86 0.07 -5.00
C ALA A 84 -7.22 -0.52 -6.36
N GLU A 85 -6.53 -0.02 -7.38
CA GLU A 85 -6.60 -0.48 -8.77
C GLU A 85 -5.20 -0.94 -9.21
N ARG A 86 -5.09 -2.18 -9.69
CA ARG A 86 -3.83 -2.75 -10.17
C ARG A 86 -3.71 -2.56 -11.68
N HIS A 87 -2.66 -1.84 -12.08
CA HIS A 87 -2.24 -1.68 -13.48
C HIS A 87 -0.85 -2.29 -13.75
N SER A 88 -0.20 -2.86 -12.75
CA SER A 88 1.07 -3.58 -12.90
C SER A 88 0.88 -4.97 -13.50
N GLN A 89 1.92 -5.44 -14.20
CA GLN A 89 2.01 -6.84 -14.63
C GLN A 89 2.46 -7.77 -13.50
N ALA A 90 3.19 -7.24 -12.51
CA ALA A 90 3.58 -7.97 -11.30
C ALA A 90 2.36 -8.47 -10.53
N ILE A 91 2.43 -9.66 -9.93
CA ILE A 91 1.39 -10.11 -8.98
C ILE A 91 1.45 -9.19 -7.77
N VAL A 92 0.27 -8.75 -7.31
CA VAL A 92 0.13 -7.89 -6.15
C VAL A 92 -0.72 -8.62 -5.12
N SER A 93 -0.12 -8.99 -4.01
CA SER A 93 -0.84 -9.44 -2.83
C SER A 93 -0.98 -8.29 -1.84
N TRP A 94 -2.02 -8.32 -1.03
CA TRP A 94 -2.25 -7.32 0.01
C TRP A 94 -2.82 -7.94 1.27
N MET A 95 -2.64 -7.26 2.39
CA MET A 95 -3.14 -7.64 3.70
C MET A 95 -3.35 -6.37 4.53
N GLY A 96 -4.30 -6.46 5.45
CA GLY A 96 -4.55 -5.44 6.46
C GLY A 96 -5.72 -4.54 6.11
N GLY A 97 -5.83 -3.43 6.84
CA GLY A 97 -6.97 -2.54 6.84
C GLY A 97 -8.19 -3.12 7.57
N THR A 98 -8.60 -4.33 7.22
CA THR A 98 -9.59 -5.13 7.96
C THR A 98 -9.26 -6.62 7.81
N GLY A 99 -8.76 -7.26 8.87
CA GLY A 99 -8.42 -8.69 8.89
C GLY A 99 -6.94 -9.02 8.61
N ASP A 100 -6.59 -10.27 8.88
CA ASP A 100 -5.20 -10.77 8.87
C ASP A 100 -4.95 -11.77 7.71
N GLU A 101 -5.85 -11.82 6.74
CA GLU A 101 -5.73 -12.70 5.56
C GLU A 101 -5.02 -11.99 4.41
N MET A 102 -4.22 -12.75 3.65
CA MET A 102 -3.58 -12.28 2.44
C MET A 102 -4.50 -12.49 1.23
N HIS A 103 -4.67 -11.45 0.43
CA HIS A 103 -5.50 -11.47 -0.77
C HIS A 103 -4.68 -11.11 -2.01
N VAL A 104 -4.99 -11.71 -3.14
CA VAL A 104 -4.40 -11.34 -4.45
C VAL A 104 -5.28 -10.28 -5.11
N MET A 105 -4.66 -9.21 -5.60
CA MET A 105 -5.35 -8.15 -6.34
C MET A 105 -5.36 -8.49 -7.83
N GLU A 106 -6.56 -8.69 -8.36
CA GLU A 106 -6.77 -8.91 -9.79
C GLU A 106 -6.42 -7.67 -10.60
N ARG A 107 -5.92 -7.89 -11.82
CA ARG A 107 -5.44 -6.83 -12.72
C ARG A 107 -6.56 -6.37 -13.65
N ASP A 108 -6.62 -5.06 -13.93
CA ASP A 108 -7.52 -4.47 -14.92
C ASP A 108 -9.02 -4.79 -14.67
N VAL A 109 -9.40 -4.97 -13.40
CA VAL A 109 -10.78 -5.15 -12.92
C VAL A 109 -11.21 -3.98 -12.04
N ASP A 110 -12.44 -4.05 -11.51
CA ASP A 110 -12.98 -3.04 -10.59
C ASP A 110 -12.08 -2.82 -9.35
N PRO A 111 -12.06 -1.59 -8.81
CA PRO A 111 -11.23 -1.24 -7.66
C PRO A 111 -11.61 -2.07 -6.43
N VAL A 112 -10.63 -2.67 -5.77
CA VAL A 112 -10.87 -3.44 -4.54
C VAL A 112 -10.74 -2.53 -3.32
N MET A 113 -11.62 -2.68 -2.32
CA MET A 113 -11.53 -1.94 -1.07
C MET A 113 -10.48 -2.57 -0.16
N LEU A 114 -9.39 -1.85 0.12
CA LEU A 114 -8.32 -2.30 1.02
C LEU A 114 -8.54 -1.91 2.47
N PHE A 115 -9.33 -0.85 2.70
CA PHE A 115 -9.57 -0.32 4.03
C PHE A 115 -11.00 0.19 4.13
N ASN A 116 -11.80 -0.36 5.05
CA ASN A 116 -13.16 0.09 5.30
C ASN A 116 -13.22 1.00 6.54
N ARG A 117 -13.67 2.26 6.38
CA ARG A 117 -13.73 3.22 7.49
C ARG A 117 -14.72 2.82 8.57
N GLU A 118 -15.82 2.20 8.19
CA GLU A 118 -16.85 1.80 9.13
C GLU A 118 -16.39 0.61 9.96
N THR A 119 -15.77 -0.39 9.31
CA THR A 119 -15.15 -1.51 10.03
C THR A 119 -14.07 -1.02 11.00
N PHE A 120 -13.18 -0.11 10.57
CA PHE A 120 -12.17 0.47 11.45
C PHE A 120 -12.77 1.18 12.67
N ARG A 121 -13.86 1.96 12.50
CA ARG A 121 -14.54 2.61 13.62
C ARG A 121 -15.12 1.60 14.60
N GLN A 122 -15.75 0.54 14.09
CA GLN A 122 -16.31 -0.52 14.93
C GLN A 122 -15.21 -1.26 15.69
N GLU A 123 -14.08 -1.56 15.06
CA GLU A 123 -12.92 -2.16 15.72
C GLU A 123 -12.32 -1.23 16.79
N LEU A 124 -12.21 0.06 16.50
CA LEU A 124 -11.74 1.07 17.45
C LEU A 124 -12.66 1.17 18.67
N ASP A 125 -13.98 1.20 18.45
CA ASP A 125 -14.98 1.22 19.52
C ASP A 125 -14.94 -0.04 20.39
N ARG A 126 -14.74 -1.22 19.79
CA ARG A 126 -14.58 -2.48 20.52
C ARG A 126 -13.29 -2.51 21.32
N PHE A 127 -12.19 -2.05 20.72
CA PHE A 127 -10.89 -1.95 21.39
C PHE A 127 -10.97 -1.02 22.62
N GLY A 128 -11.61 0.13 22.50
CA GLY A 128 -11.82 1.06 23.62
C GLY A 128 -12.67 0.48 24.76
N ARG A 129 -13.50 -0.55 24.50
CA ARG A 129 -14.27 -1.29 25.51
C ARG A 129 -13.54 -2.53 26.05
N ALA A 130 -12.28 -2.73 25.66
CA ALA A 130 -11.50 -3.95 25.93
C ALA A 130 -12.17 -5.24 25.41
N ASP A 131 -12.98 -5.14 24.35
CA ASP A 131 -13.73 -6.23 23.71
C ASP A 131 -13.29 -6.44 22.25
N GLY A 132 -12.05 -6.08 21.92
CA GLY A 132 -11.51 -6.17 20.57
C GLY A 132 -9.99 -6.14 20.55
N PHE A 133 -9.41 -6.48 19.40
CA PHE A 133 -7.99 -6.30 19.14
C PHE A 133 -7.69 -4.86 18.70
N GLN A 134 -6.43 -4.48 18.76
CA GLN A 134 -5.98 -3.19 18.26
C GLN A 134 -6.29 -3.05 16.76
N PRO A 135 -7.05 -2.04 16.32
CA PRO A 135 -7.36 -1.84 14.90
C PRO A 135 -6.12 -1.47 14.11
N GLN A 136 -6.02 -1.99 12.89
CA GLN A 136 -4.96 -1.61 11.97
C GLN A 136 -5.23 -0.22 11.38
N CYS A 137 -4.19 0.61 11.30
CA CYS A 137 -4.29 1.98 10.78
C CYS A 137 -3.71 2.12 9.36
N GLY A 138 -3.76 1.05 8.59
CA GLY A 138 -3.09 0.94 7.30
C GLY A 138 -3.21 -0.46 6.72
N PHE A 139 -2.53 -0.67 5.60
CA PHE A 139 -2.46 -1.94 4.88
C PHE A 139 -1.12 -2.04 4.15
N SER A 140 -0.81 -3.21 3.65
CA SER A 140 0.45 -3.48 2.97
C SER A 140 0.24 -4.20 1.65
N LEU A 141 1.17 -3.98 0.72
CA LEU A 141 1.22 -4.59 -0.59
C LEU A 141 2.54 -5.34 -0.77
N TRP A 142 2.48 -6.52 -1.38
CA TRP A 142 3.63 -7.34 -1.75
C TRP A 142 3.61 -7.54 -3.25
N PHE A 143 4.74 -7.22 -3.90
CA PHE A 143 4.89 -7.39 -5.34
C PHE A 143 5.85 -8.54 -5.62
N GLY A 144 5.40 -9.49 -6.42
CA GLY A 144 6.16 -10.71 -6.71
C GLY A 144 5.90 -11.26 -8.11
N GLN A 145 6.67 -12.30 -8.44
CA GLN A 145 6.39 -13.17 -9.60
C GLN A 145 5.36 -14.26 -9.26
N ASP A 146 5.24 -14.59 -7.98
CA ASP A 146 4.24 -15.49 -7.40
C ASP A 146 3.57 -14.84 -6.18
N SER A 147 2.57 -15.50 -5.60
CA SER A 147 1.83 -15.02 -4.44
C SER A 147 2.52 -15.33 -3.09
N SER A 148 3.85 -15.55 -3.08
CA SER A 148 4.56 -15.88 -1.85
C SER A 148 4.92 -14.65 -1.00
N LEU A 149 5.10 -14.86 0.30
CA LEU A 149 5.62 -13.85 1.24
C LEU A 149 7.09 -13.48 1.00
N SER A 150 7.76 -14.16 0.06
CA SER A 150 9.14 -13.87 -0.35
C SER A 150 9.22 -12.79 -1.45
N ALA A 151 8.14 -12.03 -1.64
CA ALA A 151 8.06 -10.91 -2.55
C ALA A 151 9.19 -9.88 -2.26
N PRO A 152 10.06 -9.58 -3.24
CA PRO A 152 11.23 -8.74 -3.01
C PRO A 152 10.90 -7.25 -2.93
N ILE A 153 9.67 -6.84 -3.23
CA ILE A 153 9.19 -5.46 -3.06
C ILE A 153 7.98 -5.47 -2.14
N PHE A 154 8.09 -4.75 -1.03
CA PHE A 154 7.05 -4.55 -0.04
C PHE A 154 6.71 -3.07 0.06
N ILE A 155 5.43 -2.74 0.20
CA ILE A 155 4.96 -1.37 0.37
C ILE A 155 4.01 -1.32 1.54
N SER A 156 4.35 -0.54 2.56
CA SER A 156 3.47 -0.26 3.70
C SER A 156 2.77 1.08 3.52
N ILE A 157 1.45 1.09 3.67
CA ILE A 157 0.64 2.29 3.59
C ILE A 157 -0.02 2.51 4.94
N LYS A 158 0.39 3.57 5.62
CA LYS A 158 -0.24 4.04 6.86
C LYS A 158 -1.17 5.20 6.53
N LEU A 159 -2.28 5.28 7.27
CA LEU A 159 -3.30 6.30 7.12
C LEU A 159 -3.19 7.26 8.32
N PRO A 160 -2.59 8.45 8.16
CA PRO A 160 -2.33 9.36 9.28
C PRO A 160 -3.61 9.74 10.03
N TRP A 161 -4.72 9.93 9.32
CA TRP A 161 -6.02 10.22 9.93
C TRP A 161 -6.53 9.06 10.82
N ALA A 162 -6.29 7.81 10.44
CA ALA A 162 -6.69 6.64 11.23
C ALA A 162 -5.80 6.51 12.47
N GLN A 163 -4.49 6.73 12.32
CA GLN A 163 -3.54 6.77 13.44
C GLN A 163 -3.89 7.87 14.44
N GLN A 164 -4.32 9.04 13.97
CA GLN A 164 -4.75 10.13 14.84
C GLN A 164 -6.01 9.76 15.63
N LEU A 165 -7.02 9.17 14.99
CA LEU A 165 -8.22 8.70 15.67
C LEU A 165 -7.90 7.62 16.70
N PHE A 166 -7.01 6.68 16.37
CA PHE A 166 -6.55 5.66 17.29
C PHE A 166 -5.90 6.27 18.54
N LYS A 167 -5.00 7.25 18.38
CA LYS A 167 -4.37 7.97 19.49
C LYS A 167 -5.39 8.70 20.36
N GLN A 168 -6.33 9.42 19.75
CA GLN A 168 -7.37 10.18 20.46
C GLN A 168 -8.33 9.29 21.27
N ALA A 169 -8.54 8.05 20.86
CA ALA A 169 -9.35 7.10 21.61
C ALA A 169 -8.58 6.45 22.79
N HIS A 170 -7.27 6.70 22.90
CA HIS A 170 -6.35 6.11 23.89
C HIS A 170 -5.74 7.12 24.86
N ASP A 171 -5.81 8.42 24.56
CA ASP A 171 -5.50 9.52 25.47
C ASP A 171 -6.68 9.81 26.40
#